data_AF-A0AAQ0S6M7-F1
#
_entry.id   AF-A0AAQ0S6M7-F1
#
_cell.length_a   1.000
_cell.length_b   1.000
_cell.length_c   1.000
_cell.angle_alpha   90.00
_cell.angle_beta   90.00
_cell.angle_gamma   90.00
#
_symmetry.space_group_name_H-M   'P 1'
#
loop_
_entity.id
_entity.type
_entity.pdbx_description
1 polymer ?
#
loop_
_entity_poly.entity_id
_entity_poly.type
_entity_poly.pdbx_seq_one_letter_code
_entity_poly.pdbx_strand_id
1 'polypeptide(L)'
;MSEPTKEELLDFMRKHGPEKVDSITDTESAIRHFRCTSKIFKEQRDQYKAERDTLIDDIAVLKANISRLEKRVSELVHENVRLQNDLFTEELNQDESDFVIEKLSKQYTTLTDHIRLKAEINPGVSRYIDLVNYIDRLERKE
;
A
#
# COMPACT_ATOMS: atom_id res chain seq x y z
N MET A 1 -10.64 26.08 -60.77
CA MET A 1 -9.84 24.85 -60.94
C MET A 1 -10.56 24.04 -62.00
N SER A 2 -9.94 23.79 -63.17
CA SER A 2 -10.53 22.90 -64.19
C SER A 2 -10.60 21.47 -63.66
N GLU A 3 -11.67 20.77 -64.00
CA GLU A 3 -11.78 19.35 -63.68
C GLU A 3 -10.72 18.55 -64.46
N PRO A 4 -10.10 17.54 -63.84
CA PRO A 4 -9.11 16.69 -64.50
C PRO A 4 -9.69 15.98 -65.72
N THR A 5 -8.90 15.90 -66.78
CA THR A 5 -9.27 15.18 -68.00
C THR A 5 -9.19 13.66 -67.80
N LYS A 6 -9.92 12.93 -68.64
CA LYS A 6 -9.96 11.46 -68.60
C LYS A 6 -8.55 10.83 -68.78
N GLU A 7 -7.71 11.41 -69.63
CA GLU A 7 -6.31 10.97 -69.82
C GLU A 7 -5.50 11.10 -68.52
N GLU A 8 -5.63 12.23 -67.81
CA GLU A 8 -4.89 12.48 -66.57
C GLU A 8 -5.27 11.49 -65.46
N LEU A 9 -6.55 11.12 -65.40
CA LEU A 9 -7.03 10.08 -64.47
C LEU A 9 -6.45 8.71 -64.83
N LEU A 10 -6.42 8.35 -66.11
CA LEU A 10 -5.90 7.05 -66.57
C LEU A 10 -4.38 6.91 -66.33
N ASP A 11 -3.61 7.98 -66.51
CA ASP A 11 -2.17 7.96 -66.23
C ASP A 11 -1.87 7.89 -64.73
N PHE A 12 -2.69 8.54 -63.90
CA PHE A 12 -2.62 8.42 -62.44
C PHE A 12 -2.87 6.97 -61.99
N MET A 13 -3.88 6.31 -62.56
CA MET A 13 -4.18 4.89 -62.30
C MET A 13 -3.04 3.95 -62.68
N ARG A 14 -2.41 4.18 -63.84
CA ARG A 14 -1.29 3.36 -64.32
C ARG A 14 -0.07 3.47 -63.40
N LYS A 15 0.12 4.63 -62.75
CA LYS A 15 1.26 4.93 -61.89
C LYS A 15 1.10 4.47 -60.44
N HIS A 16 -0.10 4.56 -59.87
CA HIS A 16 -0.33 4.33 -58.43
C HIS A 16 -1.07 3.02 -58.11
N GLY A 17 -1.54 2.30 -59.13
CA GLY A 17 -2.31 1.07 -58.98
C GLY A 17 -3.82 1.37 -58.87
N PRO A 18 -4.69 0.56 -59.50
CA PRO A 18 -6.14 0.77 -59.48
C PRO A 18 -6.72 0.68 -58.06
N GLU A 19 -6.05 -0.01 -57.13
CA GLU A 19 -6.41 -0.03 -55.70
C GLU A 19 -6.23 1.32 -54.98
N LYS A 20 -5.50 2.29 -55.55
CA LYS A 20 -5.29 3.63 -54.98
C LYS A 20 -6.08 4.72 -55.69
N VAL A 21 -6.86 4.36 -56.70
CA VAL A 21 -7.67 5.31 -57.47
C VAL A 21 -9.09 4.77 -57.52
N ASP A 22 -9.99 5.47 -56.85
CA ASP A 22 -11.40 5.12 -56.78
C ASP A 22 -12.11 5.50 -58.09
N SER A 23 -11.66 4.94 -59.22
CA SER A 23 -12.28 5.21 -60.52
C SER A 23 -13.40 4.20 -60.74
N ILE A 24 -14.59 4.63 -60.33
CA ILE A 24 -15.83 3.94 -60.67
C ILE A 24 -16.16 4.30 -62.12
N THR A 25 -15.51 3.61 -63.07
CA THR A 25 -15.63 3.91 -64.52
C THR A 25 -16.74 3.12 -65.22
N ASP A 26 -17.16 2.00 -64.63
CA ASP A 26 -18.26 1.16 -65.09
C ASP A 26 -18.94 0.44 -63.91
N THR A 27 -20.07 -0.21 -64.19
CA THR A 27 -20.88 -0.90 -63.18
C THR A 27 -20.14 -2.02 -62.47
N GLU A 28 -19.28 -2.77 -63.17
CA GLU A 28 -18.55 -3.88 -62.58
C GLU A 28 -17.44 -3.38 -61.62
N SER A 29 -16.77 -2.30 -62.02
CA SER A 29 -15.77 -1.61 -61.20
C SER A 29 -16.39 -0.98 -59.96
N ALA A 30 -17.60 -0.41 -60.08
CA ALA A 30 -18.40 0.06 -58.95
C ALA A 30 -18.70 -1.07 -57.95
N ILE A 31 -19.22 -2.19 -58.46
CA ILE A 31 -19.58 -3.36 -57.64
C ILE A 31 -18.35 -3.91 -56.92
N ARG A 32 -17.21 -4.01 -57.61
CA ARG A 32 -15.94 -4.45 -57.03
C ARG A 32 -15.47 -3.50 -55.92
N HIS A 33 -15.52 -2.18 -56.13
CA HIS A 33 -15.13 -1.19 -55.13
C HIS A 33 -15.98 -1.34 -53.86
N PHE A 34 -17.31 -1.31 -53.97
CA PHE A 34 -18.19 -1.41 -52.80
C PHE A 34 -18.04 -2.74 -52.05
N ARG A 35 -17.84 -3.85 -52.76
CA ARG A 35 -17.56 -5.15 -52.12
C ARG A 35 -16.24 -5.15 -51.35
N CYS A 36 -15.18 -4.60 -51.95
CA CYS A 36 -13.87 -4.50 -51.31
C CYS A 36 -13.93 -3.61 -50.06
N THR A 37 -14.51 -2.42 -50.20
CA THR A 37 -14.65 -1.44 -49.13
C THR A 37 -15.54 -1.95 -47.99
N SER A 38 -16.65 -2.63 -48.32
CA SER A 38 -17.50 -3.28 -47.32
C SER A 38 -16.75 -4.37 -46.54
N LYS A 39 -15.90 -5.15 -47.21
CA LYS A 39 -15.07 -6.17 -46.56
C LYS A 39 -14.07 -5.54 -45.59
N ILE A 40 -13.36 -4.49 -46.01
CA ILE A 40 -12.40 -3.78 -45.15
C ILE A 40 -13.09 -3.21 -43.91
N PHE A 41 -14.23 -2.54 -44.07
CA PHE A 41 -14.96 -2.00 -42.91
C PHE A 41 -15.49 -3.09 -41.98
N LYS A 42 -15.86 -4.24 -42.53
CA LYS A 42 -16.26 -5.41 -41.71
C LYS A 42 -15.09 -5.91 -40.87
N GLU A 43 -13.91 -6.07 -41.48
CA GLU A 43 -12.69 -6.52 -40.80
C GLU A 43 -12.27 -5.53 -39.70
N GLN A 44 -12.25 -4.23 -40.01
CA GLN A 44 -11.93 -3.19 -39.02
C GLN A 44 -12.92 -3.18 -37.85
N ARG A 45 -14.21 -3.29 -38.13
CA ARG A 45 -15.25 -3.38 -37.08
C ARG A 45 -15.03 -4.61 -36.20
N ASP A 46 -14.75 -5.77 -36.80
CA ASP A 46 -14.55 -7.02 -36.06
C ASP A 46 -13.28 -6.95 -35.21
N GLN A 47 -12.22 -6.32 -35.71
CA GLN A 47 -11.02 -6.01 -34.94
C GLN A 47 -11.32 -5.10 -33.73
N TYR A 48 -11.97 -3.95 -33.95
CA TYR A 48 -12.32 -3.05 -32.84
C TYR A 48 -13.24 -3.69 -31.82
N LYS A 49 -14.11 -4.61 -32.25
CA LYS A 49 -14.96 -5.37 -31.34
C LYS A 49 -14.13 -6.30 -30.46
N ALA A 50 -13.17 -7.03 -31.04
CA ALA A 50 -12.28 -7.91 -30.28
C ALA A 50 -11.41 -7.12 -29.29
N GLU A 51 -10.82 -6.01 -29.72
CA GLU A 51 -10.03 -5.12 -28.85
C GLU A 51 -10.87 -4.57 -27.70
N ARG A 52 -12.09 -4.11 -27.98
CA ARG A 52 -13.02 -3.63 -26.96
C ARG A 52 -13.37 -4.74 -25.95
N ASP A 53 -13.66 -5.94 -26.42
CA ASP A 53 -14.05 -7.05 -25.55
C ASP A 53 -12.89 -7.42 -24.60
N THR A 54 -11.64 -7.45 -25.10
CA THR A 54 -10.44 -7.61 -24.24
C THR A 54 -10.28 -6.49 -23.22
N LEU A 55 -10.47 -5.23 -23.63
CA LEU A 55 -10.37 -4.08 -22.71
C LEU A 55 -11.44 -4.12 -21.62
N ILE A 56 -12.64 -4.63 -21.94
CA ILE A 56 -13.71 -4.82 -20.94
C ILE A 56 -13.27 -5.85 -19.90
N ASP A 57 -12.68 -6.96 -20.32
CA ASP A 57 -12.17 -8.01 -19.43
C ASP A 57 -11.05 -7.48 -18.53
N ASP A 58 -10.09 -6.74 -19.10
CA ASP A 58 -8.99 -6.12 -18.35
C ASP A 58 -9.52 -5.13 -17.29
N ILE A 59 -10.49 -4.29 -17.65
CA ILE A 59 -11.12 -3.35 -16.72
C ILE A 59 -11.83 -4.10 -15.59
N ALA A 60 -12.48 -5.22 -15.87
CA ALA A 60 -13.15 -6.03 -14.84
C ALA A 60 -12.14 -6.58 -13.83
N VAL A 61 -10.99 -7.09 -14.30
CA VAL A 61 -9.89 -7.55 -13.45
C VAL A 61 -9.31 -6.42 -12.61
N LEU A 62 -9.05 -5.26 -13.22
CA LEU A 62 -8.51 -4.09 -12.51
C LEU A 62 -9.45 -3.60 -11.42
N LYS A 63 -10.76 -3.52 -11.70
CA LYS A 63 -11.78 -3.16 -10.70
C LYS A 63 -11.79 -4.14 -9.53
N ALA A 64 -11.74 -5.44 -9.80
CA ALA A 64 -11.69 -6.45 -8.75
C ALA A 64 -10.42 -6.32 -7.88
N ASN A 65 -9.27 -6.04 -8.49
CA ASN A 65 -8.02 -5.82 -7.77
C ASN A 65 -8.06 -4.54 -6.92
N ILE A 66 -8.59 -3.45 -7.45
CA ILE A 66 -8.79 -2.20 -6.69
C ILE A 66 -9.66 -2.46 -5.46
N SER A 67 -10.82 -3.12 -5.62
CA SER A 67 -11.69 -3.43 -4.47
C SER A 67 -11.02 -4.32 -3.42
N ARG A 68 -10.17 -5.27 -3.84
CA ARG A 68 -9.38 -6.09 -2.90
C ARG A 68 -8.34 -5.26 -2.14
N LEU A 69 -7.66 -4.36 -2.83
CA LEU A 69 -6.66 -3.48 -2.22
C LEU A 69 -7.31 -2.49 -1.25
N GLU A 70 -8.43 -1.89 -1.62
CA GLU A 70 -9.20 -0.99 -0.74
C GLU A 70 -9.60 -1.70 0.57
N LYS A 71 -10.11 -2.93 0.46
CA LYS A 71 -10.42 -3.75 1.64
C LYS A 71 -9.19 -4.02 2.49
N ARG A 72 -8.07 -4.42 1.87
CA ARG A 72 -6.84 -4.72 2.60
C ARG A 72 -6.26 -3.49 3.30
N VAL A 73 -6.34 -2.31 2.67
CA VAL A 73 -5.95 -1.05 3.28
C VAL A 73 -6.82 -0.74 4.49
N SER A 74 -8.15 -0.90 4.38
CA SER A 74 -9.06 -0.71 5.51
C SER A 74 -8.73 -1.63 6.69
N GLU A 75 -8.45 -2.90 6.44
CA GLU A 75 -8.02 -3.86 7.48
C GLU A 75 -6.72 -3.43 8.16
N LEU A 76 -5.71 -3.05 7.38
CA LEU A 76 -4.42 -2.59 7.89
C LEU A 76 -4.53 -1.30 8.70
N VAL A 77 -5.41 -0.39 8.31
CA VAL A 77 -5.67 0.84 9.07
C VAL A 77 -6.29 0.49 10.42
N HIS A 78 -7.29 -0.38 10.46
CA HIS A 78 -7.89 -0.83 11.71
C HIS A 78 -6.88 -1.54 12.63
N GLU A 79 -6.03 -2.39 12.06
CA GLU A 79 -4.99 -3.09 12.82
C GLU A 79 -3.94 -2.12 13.38
N ASN A 80 -3.50 -1.14 12.61
CA ASN A 80 -2.59 -0.09 13.09
C ASN A 80 -3.18 0.70 14.25
N VAL A 81 -4.45 1.12 14.14
CA VAL A 81 -5.13 1.86 15.22
C VAL A 81 -5.20 1.01 16.50
N ARG A 82 -5.51 -0.28 16.37
CA ARG A 82 -5.52 -1.20 17.53
C ARG A 82 -4.14 -1.28 18.17
N LEU A 83 -3.10 -1.55 17.39
CA LEU A 83 -1.73 -1.67 17.90
C LEU A 83 -1.23 -0.39 18.55
N GLN A 84 -1.58 0.78 18.01
CA GLN A 84 -1.25 2.07 18.62
C GLN A 84 -1.90 2.26 19.98
N ASN A 85 -3.17 1.85 20.14
CA ASN A 85 -3.85 1.91 21.43
C ASN A 85 -3.26 0.93 22.44
N ASP A 86 -2.92 -0.29 21.99
CA ASP A 86 -2.28 -1.30 22.83
C ASP A 86 -0.93 -0.80 23.34
N LEU A 87 -0.08 -0.27 22.44
CA LEU A 87 1.21 0.32 22.79
C LEU A 87 1.06 1.47 23.79
N PHE A 88 0.14 2.40 23.55
CA PHE A 88 -0.11 3.53 24.45
C PHE A 88 -0.54 3.06 25.85
N THR A 89 -1.34 1.99 25.92
CA THR A 89 -1.79 1.42 27.19
C THR A 89 -0.63 0.77 27.95
N GLU A 90 0.25 0.07 27.23
CA GLU A 90 1.47 -0.52 27.82
C GLU A 90 2.42 0.57 28.37
N GLU A 91 2.64 1.65 27.62
CA GLU A 91 3.45 2.80 28.07
C GLU A 91 2.91 3.42 29.36
N LEU A 92 1.60 3.66 29.46
CA LEU A 92 0.98 4.21 30.68
C LEU A 92 1.16 3.28 31.89
N ASN A 93 0.99 1.97 31.69
CA ASN A 93 1.17 0.98 32.76
C ASN A 93 2.64 0.93 33.21
N GLN A 94 3.58 1.06 32.27
CA GLN A 94 5.00 1.10 32.57
C GLN A 94 5.37 2.35 33.38
N ASP A 95 4.89 3.53 32.98
CA ASP A 95 5.11 4.78 33.70
C ASP A 95 4.58 4.71 35.15
N GLU A 96 3.40 4.10 35.34
CA GLU A 96 2.84 3.88 36.68
C GLU A 96 3.72 2.94 37.53
N SER A 97 4.19 1.84 36.92
CA SER A 97 5.11 0.90 37.58
C SER A 97 6.42 1.58 37.99
N ASP A 98 7.03 2.34 37.08
CA ASP A 98 8.30 3.02 37.31
C ASP A 98 8.17 4.07 38.43
N PHE A 99 7.06 4.81 38.46
CA PHE A 99 6.76 5.74 39.55
C PHE A 99 6.64 5.03 40.91
N VAL A 100 5.95 3.88 40.96
CA VAL A 100 5.80 3.10 42.19
C VAL A 100 7.15 2.54 42.65
N ILE A 101 7.96 2.01 41.73
CA ILE A 101 9.30 1.46 42.02
C ILE A 101 10.23 2.56 42.54
N GLU A 102 10.23 3.74 41.93
CA GLU A 102 11.06 4.86 42.38
C GLU A 102 10.65 5.30 43.80
N LYS A 103 9.35 5.39 44.07
CA LYS A 103 8.84 5.74 45.39
C LYS A 103 9.21 4.71 46.46
N LEU A 104 9.03 3.42 46.18
CA LEU A 104 9.41 2.35 47.10
C LEU A 104 10.93 2.35 47.34
N SER A 105 11.73 2.53 46.30
CA SER A 105 13.19 2.59 46.41
C SER A 105 13.64 3.71 47.34
N LYS A 106 13.05 4.91 47.21
CA LYS A 106 13.34 6.04 48.12
C LYS A 106 12.95 5.75 49.57
N GLN A 107 11.80 5.11 49.79
CA GLN A 107 11.35 4.74 51.14
C GLN A 107 12.26 3.67 51.76
N TYR A 108 12.65 2.68 50.97
CA TYR A 108 13.57 1.62 51.37
C TYR A 108 14.93 2.20 51.77
N THR A 109 15.56 3.00 50.89
CA THR A 109 16.88 3.61 51.18
C THR A 109 16.84 4.48 52.43
N THR A 110 15.80 5.32 52.56
CA THR A 110 15.62 6.17 53.74
C THR A 110 15.55 5.34 55.03
N LEU A 111 14.80 4.24 55.02
CA LEU A 111 14.66 3.36 56.18
C LEU A 111 15.96 2.63 56.49
N THR A 112 16.63 2.07 55.48
CA THR A 112 17.89 1.33 55.69
C THR A 112 18.99 2.24 56.18
N ASP A 113 19.11 3.46 55.65
CA ASP A 113 20.11 4.43 56.07
C ASP A 113 19.85 4.90 57.50
N HIS A 114 18.59 5.10 57.87
CA HIS A 114 18.23 5.38 59.25
C HIS A 114 18.64 4.25 60.19
N ILE A 115 18.43 2.99 59.81
CA ILE A 115 18.82 1.83 60.61
C ILE A 115 20.34 1.75 60.76
N ARG A 116 21.11 1.97 59.67
CA ARG A 116 22.58 2.02 59.69
C ARG A 116 23.08 3.12 60.63
N LEU A 117 22.54 4.34 60.51
CA LEU A 117 22.87 5.46 61.39
C LEU A 117 22.56 5.15 62.86
N LYS A 118 21.43 4.50 63.15
CA LYS A 118 21.08 4.09 64.52
C LYS A 118 22.05 3.05 65.08
N ALA A 119 22.55 2.13 64.25
CA ALA A 119 23.59 1.18 64.65
C ALA A 119 24.92 1.90 64.95
N GLU A 120 25.32 2.85 64.11
CA GLU A 120 26.55 3.64 64.29
C GLU A 120 26.53 4.46 65.58
N ILE A 121 25.41 5.14 65.88
CA ILE A 121 25.27 5.96 67.09
C ILE A 121 25.14 5.10 68.36
N ASN A 122 24.68 3.83 68.24
CA ASN A 122 24.39 2.96 69.38
C ASN A 122 25.11 1.60 69.29
N PRO A 123 26.45 1.56 69.34
CA PRO A 123 27.23 0.33 69.11
C PRO A 123 27.01 -0.76 70.18
N GLY A 124 26.50 -0.40 71.36
CA GLY A 124 26.15 -1.36 72.42
C GLY A 124 24.80 -2.07 72.23
N VAL A 125 24.00 -1.67 71.23
CA VAL A 125 22.64 -2.22 71.01
C VAL A 125 22.68 -3.25 69.88
N SER A 126 22.82 -4.52 70.26
CA SER A 126 22.91 -5.66 69.31
C SER A 126 21.79 -5.68 68.26
N ARG A 127 20.57 -5.27 68.62
CA ARG A 127 19.41 -5.29 67.72
C ARG A 127 19.61 -4.47 66.45
N TYR A 128 20.26 -3.30 66.53
CA TYR A 128 20.51 -2.49 65.32
C TYR A 128 21.59 -3.12 64.44
N ILE A 129 22.62 -3.74 65.05
CA ILE A 129 23.66 -4.48 64.33
C ILE A 129 23.06 -5.70 63.61
N ASP A 130 22.16 -6.43 64.27
CA ASP A 130 21.46 -7.58 63.68
C ASP A 130 20.60 -7.17 62.48
N LEU A 131 19.92 -6.01 62.57
CA LEU A 131 19.13 -5.45 61.47
C LEU A 131 19.99 -5.01 60.28
N VAL A 132 21.12 -4.34 60.52
CA VAL A 132 22.06 -3.98 59.44
C VAL A 132 22.59 -5.24 58.75
N ASN A 133 23.02 -6.25 59.51
CA ASN A 133 23.47 -7.52 58.95
C ASN A 133 22.37 -8.23 58.15
N TYR A 134 21.11 -8.09 58.56
CA TYR A 134 19.97 -8.62 57.81
C TYR A 134 19.76 -7.88 56.48
N ILE A 135 19.79 -6.54 56.50
CA ILE A 135 19.71 -5.70 55.30
C ILE A 135 20.84 -6.03 54.33
N ASP A 136 22.08 -6.08 54.80
CA ASP A 136 23.24 -6.39 53.98
C ASP A 136 23.15 -7.77 53.33
N ARG A 137 22.50 -8.76 53.99
CA ARG A 137 22.25 -10.07 53.41
C ARG A 137 21.14 -10.05 52.36
N LEU A 138 20.15 -9.17 52.51
CA LEU A 138 19.09 -8.99 51.53
C LEU A 138 19.63 -8.33 50.26
N GLU A 139 20.40 -7.25 50.40
CA GLU A 139 20.96 -6.49 49.27
C GLU A 139 22.06 -7.25 48.50
N ARG A 140 22.67 -8.28 49.10
CA ARG A 140 23.65 -9.17 48.43
C ARG A 140 23.02 -10.35 47.69
N LYS A 141 21.70 -10.55 47.78
CA LYS A 141 21.00 -11.71 47.18
C LYS A 141 20.44 -11.44 45.78
N GLU A 142 20.83 -10.34 45.16
CA GLU A 142 20.68 -10.05 43.72
C GLU A 142 22.04 -10.15 43.03
#